data_AF-A0A7X1H2H7-F1
#
_entry.id   AF-A0A7X1H2H7-F1
#
_cell.length_a   1.000
_cell.length_b   1.000
_cell.length_c   1.000
_cell.angle_alpha   90.00
_cell.angle_beta   90.00
_cell.angle_gamma   90.00
#
_symmetry.space_group_name_H-M   'P 1'
#
loop_
_entity.id
_entity.type
_entity.pdbx_description
1 polymer ?
#
loop_
_entity_poly.entity_id
_entity_poly.type
_entity_poly.pdbx_seq_one_letter_code
_entity_poly.pdbx_strand_id
1 'polypeptide(L)' 'MGQTKKPEITPEMTVLDIVSQYRETEVVFKQYDEPAGECICCNALFETLAAVAKKYDLNIQRMLDDLESVILFPN' A
#
# COMPACT_ATOMS: atom_id res chain seq x y z
N MET A 1 21.31 4.20 -19.60
CA MET A 1 20.99 3.35 -18.45
C MET A 1 19.48 3.14 -18.41
N GLY A 2 19.01 1.98 -18.85
CA GLY A 2 17.58 1.65 -18.85
C GLY A 2 17.18 1.13 -17.48
N GLN A 3 16.43 1.93 -16.72
CA GLN A 3 15.80 1.44 -15.50
C GLN A 3 14.51 0.74 -15.90
N THR A 4 14.52 -0.59 -15.90
CA THR A 4 13.30 -1.40 -15.86
C THR A 4 12.68 -1.14 -14.49
N LYS A 5 11.79 -0.14 -14.40
CA LYS A 5 11.16 0.28 -13.15
C LYS A 5 10.31 -0.87 -12.62
N LYS A 6 10.85 -1.67 -11.70
CA LYS A 6 10.00 -2.34 -10.72
C LYS A 6 9.24 -1.25 -9.96
N PRO A 7 7.97 -1.47 -9.62
CA PRO A 7 7.29 -0.60 -8.67
C PRO A 7 7.97 -0.73 -7.32
N GLU A 8 8.98 0.10 -7.05
CA GLU A 8 9.62 0.17 -5.73
C GLU A 8 8.67 0.92 -4.79
N ILE A 9 7.65 0.22 -4.29
CA ILE A 9 6.86 0.72 -3.18
C ILE A 9 7.75 0.65 -1.95
N THR A 10 8.00 1.81 -1.34
CA THR A 10 8.77 1.88 -0.11
C THR A 10 7.85 2.13 1.08
N PRO A 11 8.21 1.65 2.28
CA PRO A 11 7.43 1.90 3.50
C PRO A 11 7.32 3.39 3.88
N GLU A 12 8.15 4.25 3.28
CA GLU A 12 8.16 5.70 3.47
C GLU A 12 7.16 6.41 2.55
N MET A 13 6.65 5.74 1.51
CA MET A 13 5.58 6.28 0.67
C MET A 13 4.28 6.37 1.46
N THR A 14 3.50 7.42 1.15
CA THR A 14 2.17 7.60 1.73
C THR A 14 1.15 6.75 1.00
N VAL A 15 0.06 6.39 1.68
CA VAL A 15 -1.06 5.68 1.06
C VAL A 15 -1.54 6.43 -0.18
N LEU A 16 -1.69 7.76 -0.09
CA LEU A 16 -2.04 8.63 -1.21
C LEU A 16 -1.07 8.52 -2.39
N ASP A 17 0.24 8.55 -2.12
CA ASP A 17 1.27 8.47 -3.15
C ASP A 17 1.19 7.12 -3.89
N ILE A 18 1.01 6.03 -3.15
CA ILE A 18 0.88 4.68 -3.69
C ILE A 18 -0.39 4.55 -4.54
N VAL A 19 -1.57 4.92 -4.03
CA VAL A 19 -2.83 4.80 -4.80
C VAL A 19 -2.91 5.75 -5.98
N SER A 20 -2.24 6.91 -5.90
CA SER A 20 -2.14 7.88 -6.98
C SER A 20 -1.24 7.36 -8.12
N GLN A 21 -0.12 6.71 -7.78
CA GLN A 21 0.77 6.09 -8.76
C GLN A 21 0.21 4.77 -9.30
N TYR A 22 -0.44 3.97 -8.45
CA TYR A 22 -0.87 2.60 -8.73
C TYR A 22 -2.31 2.40 -8.28
N ARG A 23 -3.28 2.74 -9.13
CA ARG A 23 -4.70 2.71 -8.76
C ARG A 23 -5.20 1.31 -8.35
N GLU A 24 -4.61 0.23 -8.87
CA GLU A 24 -4.97 -1.13 -8.46
C GLU A 24 -4.66 -1.44 -7.00
N THR A 25 -3.69 -0.74 -6.38
CA THR A 25 -3.33 -0.95 -4.97
C THR A 25 -4.45 -0.59 -3.99
N GLU A 26 -5.43 0.20 -4.41
CA GLU A 26 -6.62 0.52 -3.62
C GLU A 26 -7.35 -0.75 -3.13
N VAL A 27 -7.35 -1.83 -3.94
CA VAL A 27 -7.97 -3.11 -3.56
C VAL A 27 -7.24 -3.78 -2.40
N VAL A 28 -5.93 -3.59 -2.29
CA VAL A 28 -5.11 -4.13 -1.21
C VAL A 28 -5.46 -3.40 0.07
N PHE A 29 -5.41 -2.07 0.07
CA PHE A 29 -5.80 -1.27 1.25
C PHE A 29 -7.22 -1.60 1.73
N LYS A 30 -8.15 -1.78 0.80
CA LYS A 30 -9.53 -2.15 1.14
C LYS A 30 -9.66 -3.53 1.80
N GLN A 31 -8.79 -4.49 1.45
CA GLN A 31 -8.73 -5.79 2.15
C GLN A 31 -8.16 -5.65 3.56
N TYR A 32 -7.32 -4.64 3.79
CA TYR A 32 -6.77 -4.33 5.10
C TYR A 32 -7.70 -3.45 5.97
N ASP A 33 -8.76 -2.85 5.41
CA ASP A 33 -9.75 -2.09 6.18
C ASP A 33 -10.47 -2.96 7.23
N GLU A 34 -10.77 -4.23 6.89
CA GLU A 34 -11.38 -5.19 7.84
C GLU A 34 -10.48 -5.49 9.05
N PRO A 35 -9.23 -5.95 8.88
CA PRO A 35 -8.34 -6.19 10.01
C PRO A 35 -7.91 -4.91 10.75
N ALA A 36 -7.88 -3.76 10.08
CA ALA A 36 -7.64 -2.46 10.73
C ALA A 36 -8.84 -1.99 11.58
N GLY A 37 -10.05 -2.48 11.29
CA GLY A 37 -11.29 -2.08 11.96
C GLY A 37 -11.82 -0.71 11.53
N GLU A 38 -11.16 -0.05 10.58
CA GLU A 38 -11.52 1.24 10.01
C GLU A 38 -10.94 1.38 8.60
N CYS A 39 -11.46 2.33 7.83
CA CYS A 39 -10.93 2.55 6.48
C CYS A 39 -9.56 3.21 6.53
N ILE A 40 -8.51 2.50 6.12
CA ILE A 40 -7.12 2.95 6.05
C ILE A 40 -7.01 4.12 5.07
N CYS A 41 -7.67 4.03 3.92
CA CYS A 41 -7.69 5.10 2.92
C CYS A 41 -8.36 6.38 3.43
N CYS A 42 -9.27 6.31 4.41
CA CYS A 42 -9.88 7.52 4.99
C CYS A 42 -9.08 8.08 6.17
N ASN A 43 -8.61 7.21 7.05
CA ASN A 43 -7.99 7.60 8.32
C ASN A 43 -6.46 7.72 8.26
N ALA A 44 -5.83 7.19 7.22
CA ALA A 44 -4.39 7.10 7.05
C ALA A 44 -3.91 7.46 5.63
N LEU A 45 -4.72 8.21 4.88
CA LEU A 45 -4.43 8.61 3.50
C LEU A 45 -3.08 9.31 3.34
N PHE A 46 -2.75 10.20 4.28
CA PHE A 46 -1.52 11.00 4.28
C PHE A 46 -0.40 10.38 5.13
N GLU A 47 -0.66 9.24 5.77
CA GLU A 47 0.31 8.52 6.57
C GLU A 47 1.18 7.63 5.68
N THR A 48 2.41 7.36 6.13
CA THR A 48 3.30 6.42 5.44
C THR A 48 2.84 4.99 5.65
N LEU A 49 3.14 4.09 4.71
CA LEU A 49 2.78 2.69 4.83
C LEU A 49 3.33 2.06 6.13
N ALA A 50 4.55 2.43 6.54
CA ALA A 50 5.12 2.02 7.83
C ALA A 50 4.31 2.52 9.04
N ALA A 51 3.85 3.78 9.00
CA ALA A 51 3.04 4.35 10.07
C ALA A 51 1.68 3.63 10.16
N VAL A 52 1.04 3.37 9.01
CA VAL A 52 -0.21 2.58 8.92
C VAL A 52 -0.01 1.19 9.51
N ALA A 53 1.01 0.46 9.06
CA ALA A 53 1.28 -0.88 9.54
C ALA A 53 1.51 -0.91 11.06
N LYS A 54 2.26 0.06 11.59
CA LYS A 54 2.48 0.17 13.04
C LYS A 54 1.21 0.57 13.80
N LYS A 55 0.39 1.47 13.25
CA LYS A 55 -0.84 1.99 13.87
C LYS A 55 -1.90 0.91 14.01
N TYR A 56 -2.05 0.06 13.00
CA TYR A 56 -3.06 -1.00 12.94
C TYR A 56 -2.48 -2.39 13.29
N ASP A 57 -1.24 -2.47 13.78
CA ASP A 57 -0.53 -3.72 14.08
C ASP A 57 -0.53 -4.71 12.88
N LEU A 58 -0.45 -4.18 11.67
CA LEU A 58 -0.40 -4.94 10.42
C LEU A 58 1.03 -5.27 10.03
N ASN A 59 1.19 -6.35 9.27
CA ASN A 59 2.49 -6.75 8.76
C ASN A 59 2.87 -5.94 7.52
N ILE A 60 3.80 -4.99 7.69
CA ILE A 60 4.32 -4.14 6.61
C ILE A 60 4.90 -4.93 5.43
N GLN A 61 5.60 -6.04 5.69
CA GLN A 61 6.18 -6.87 4.63
C GLN A 61 5.09 -7.52 3.79
N ARG A 62 4.00 -7.97 4.41
CA ARG A 62 2.87 -8.54 3.71
C ARG A 62 2.13 -7.51 2.87
N MET A 63 1.91 -6.31 3.42
CA MET A 63 1.30 -5.22 2.66
C MET A 63 2.14 -4.89 1.42
N LEU A 64 3.47 -4.78 1.57
CA LEU A 64 4.36 -4.53 0.43
C LEU A 64 4.26 -5.62 -0.64
N ASP A 65 4.30 -6.90 -0.25
CA ASP A 65 4.18 -8.03 -1.18
C ASP A 65 2.83 -8.05 -1.91
N ASP A 66 1.72 -7.82 -1.19
CA ASP A 66 0.38 -7.72 -1.80
C ASP A 66 0.28 -6.53 -2.77
N LEU A 67 0.84 -5.38 -2.40
CA LEU A 67 0.87 -4.18 -3.24
C LEU A 67 1.72 -4.41 -4.51
N GLU A 68 2.91 -4.99 -4.38
CA GLU A 68 3.74 -5.33 -5.53
C GLU A 68 3.07 -6.38 -6.42
N SER A 69 2.39 -7.37 -5.82
CA SER A 69 1.70 -8.43 -6.55
C SER A 69 0.60 -7.88 -7.46
N VAL A 70 -0.23 -6.94 -6.98
CA VAL A 70 -1.28 -6.34 -7.82
C VAL A 70 -0.70 -5.48 -8.94
N ILE A 71 0.50 -4.92 -8.76
CA ILE A 71 1.16 -4.11 -9.79
C ILE A 71 1.83 -4.94 -10.87
N LEU A 72 2.37 -6.09 -10.49
CA LEU A 72 2.96 -7.02 -11.45
C LEU A 72 1.90 -7.79 -12.24
N PHE A 73 0.71 -7.99 -11.66
CA PHE A 73 -0.40 -8.70 -12.28
C PHE A 73 -1.71 -7.89 -12.24
N PRO A 74 -1.79 -6.76 -12.96
CA PRO A 74 -3.03 -6.00 -13.09
C PRO A 74 -4.05 -6.80 -13.91
N ASN A 75 -5.24 -7.00 -13.34
CA ASN A 75 -6.36 -7.75 -13.95
C ASN A 75 -7.31 -6.84 -14.74
#